data_AF-A0A2I0PNR3-F1
#
_entry.id   AF-A0A2I0PNR3-F1
#
_cell.length_a   1.000
_cell.length_b   1.000
_cell.length_c   1.000
_cell.angle_alpha   90.00
_cell.angle_beta   90.00
_cell.angle_gamma   90.00
#
_symmetry.space_group_name_H-M   'P 1'
#
loop_
_entity.id
_entity.type
_entity.pdbx_description
1 polymer ?
#
loop_
_entity_poly.entity_id
_entity_poly.type
_entity_poly.pdbx_seq_one_letter_code
_entity_poly.pdbx_strand_id
1 'polypeptide(L)'
;MSMRDVLLKAANLGYSYVAVVFEYNGNPSKITFFNKDGLEILSMTINVALPEKRINIQKEDLSFKCDFEEMAILGDILQLKTANDFESDEADKDDFDFEDFQESNLITIKDSKFDDSKQDYKAILDVFDKKGICTGFKIFIKNFKLENSSKD
;
A
#
# COMPACT_ATOMS: atom_id res chain seq x y z
N MET A 1 24.52 -8.14 -0.02
CA MET A 1 23.83 -8.56 1.23
C MET A 1 22.88 -9.68 0.84
N SER A 2 22.85 -10.80 1.55
CA SER A 2 21.87 -11.87 1.23
C SER A 2 20.49 -11.49 1.78
N MET A 3 19.41 -12.10 1.26
CA MET A 3 18.06 -11.92 1.82
C MET A 3 17.99 -12.27 3.30
N ARG A 4 18.71 -13.31 3.71
CA ARG A 4 18.84 -13.70 5.13
C ARG A 4 19.41 -12.56 5.97
N ASP A 5 20.48 -11.92 5.51
CA ASP A 5 21.13 -10.83 6.24
C ASP A 5 20.22 -9.61 6.36
N VAL A 6 19.45 -9.30 5.30
CA VAL A 6 18.46 -8.21 5.30
C VAL A 6 17.37 -8.47 6.34
N LEU A 7 16.80 -9.67 6.36
CA LEU A 7 15.77 -10.07 7.33
C LEU A 7 16.30 -10.03 8.77
N LEU A 8 17.50 -10.58 9.00
CA LEU A 8 18.15 -10.52 10.33
C LEU A 8 18.40 -9.08 10.77
N LYS A 9 18.82 -8.21 9.86
CA LYS A 9 19.04 -6.80 10.18
C LYS A 9 17.73 -6.07 10.48
N ALA A 10 16.68 -6.31 9.70
CA ALA A 10 15.36 -5.73 9.93
C ALA A 10 14.78 -6.15 11.28
N ALA A 11 14.86 -7.44 11.62
CA ALA A 11 14.43 -7.97 12.90
C ALA A 11 15.19 -7.34 14.08
N ASN A 12 16.51 -7.19 13.96
CA ASN A 12 17.34 -6.52 14.97
C ASN A 12 16.99 -5.03 15.17
N LEU A 13 16.38 -4.39 14.17
CA LEU A 13 15.90 -3.01 14.25
C LEU A 13 14.43 -2.91 14.68
N GLY A 14 13.77 -4.03 14.97
CA GLY A 14 12.38 -4.08 15.41
C GLY A 14 11.34 -3.98 14.29
N TYR A 15 11.73 -4.17 13.03
CA TYR A 15 10.79 -4.18 11.90
C TYR A 15 10.14 -5.56 11.72
N SER A 16 8.82 -5.58 11.59
CA SER A 16 8.03 -6.81 11.39
C SER A 16 8.00 -7.30 9.94
N TYR A 17 8.21 -6.39 8.99
CA TYR A 17 8.10 -6.64 7.56
C TYR A 17 9.27 -6.06 6.79
N VAL A 18 9.60 -6.70 5.67
CA VAL A 18 10.60 -6.21 4.71
C VAL A 18 9.96 -6.17 3.33
N ALA A 19 10.05 -5.01 2.67
CA ALA A 19 9.72 -4.87 1.25
C ALA A 19 10.99 -4.98 0.41
N VAL A 20 10.97 -5.85 -0.60
CA VAL A 20 12.01 -5.96 -1.62
C VAL A 20 11.46 -5.46 -2.94
N VAL A 21 12.11 -4.45 -3.50
CA VAL A 21 11.79 -3.91 -4.82
C VAL A 21 12.75 -4.51 -5.83
N PHE A 22 12.21 -5.25 -6.80
CA PHE A 22 12.96 -5.80 -7.92
C PHE A 22 12.87 -4.89 -9.13
N GLU A 23 13.92 -4.89 -9.94
CA GLU A 23 14.02 -4.08 -11.14
C GLU A 23 14.10 -4.97 -12.38
N TYR A 24 13.53 -4.47 -13.48
CA TYR A 24 13.77 -4.99 -14.82
C TYR A 24 14.19 -3.84 -15.72
N ASN A 25 15.36 -3.96 -16.36
CA ASN A 25 15.97 -2.89 -17.16
C ASN A 25 16.04 -1.54 -16.41
N GLY A 26 16.42 -1.57 -15.13
CA GLY A 26 16.55 -0.38 -14.27
C GLY A 26 15.23 0.26 -13.83
N ASN A 27 14.08 -0.37 -14.11
CA ASN A 27 12.77 0.12 -13.67
C ASN A 27 12.19 -0.81 -12.60
N PRO A 28 11.63 -0.30 -11.49
CA PRO A 28 10.89 -1.10 -10.52
C PRO A 28 9.77 -1.88 -11.22
N SER A 29 9.81 -3.21 -11.10
CA SER A 29 8.91 -4.11 -11.83
C SER A 29 8.14 -5.06 -10.91
N LYS A 30 8.63 -5.29 -9.68
CA LYS A 30 7.97 -6.13 -8.68
C LYS A 30 8.27 -5.64 -7.27
N ILE A 31 7.29 -5.68 -6.38
CA ILE A 31 7.47 -5.50 -4.94
C ILE A 31 7.04 -6.79 -4.25
N THR A 32 7.89 -7.33 -3.39
CA THR A 32 7.56 -8.49 -2.56
C THR A 32 7.75 -8.14 -1.10
N PHE A 33 6.73 -8.39 -0.29
CA PHE A 33 6.76 -8.21 1.15
C PHE A 33 7.01 -9.55 1.82
N PHE A 34 7.90 -9.53 2.82
CA PHE A 34 8.24 -10.67 3.65
C PHE A 34 7.94 -10.36 5.11
N ASN A 35 7.47 -11.35 5.86
CA ASN A 35 7.40 -11.25 7.32
C ASN A 35 8.77 -11.55 7.97
N LYS A 36 8.86 -11.41 9.29
CA LYS A 36 10.07 -11.70 10.08
C LYS A 36 10.63 -13.12 9.92
N ASP A 37 9.78 -14.08 9.55
CA ASP A 37 10.17 -15.48 9.36
C ASP A 37 10.70 -15.74 7.92
N GLY A 38 10.65 -14.72 7.06
CA GLY A 38 11.09 -14.80 5.67
C GLY A 38 10.03 -15.37 4.72
N LEU A 39 8.78 -15.49 5.16
CA LEU A 39 7.66 -15.91 4.31
C LEU A 39 7.19 -14.73 3.45
N GLU A 40 6.95 -14.99 2.17
CA GLU A 40 6.38 -14.01 1.22
C GLU A 40 4.89 -13.83 1.53
N ILE A 41 4.49 -12.67 2.01
CA ILE A 41 3.09 -12.41 2.38
C ILE A 41 2.30 -11.81 1.23
N LEU A 42 2.93 -10.94 0.44
CA LEU A 42 2.32 -10.28 -0.70
C LEU A 42 3.38 -10.00 -1.76
N SER A 43 3.04 -10.28 -3.01
CA SER A 43 3.85 -9.91 -4.17
C SER A 43 3.02 -9.19 -5.20
N MET A 44 3.51 -8.06 -5.70
CA MET A 44 2.87 -7.24 -6.73
C MET A 44 3.81 -7.05 -7.92
N THR A 45 3.31 -7.31 -9.12
CA THR A 45 3.97 -6.92 -10.38
C THR A 45 3.47 -5.53 -10.76
N ILE A 46 4.40 -4.60 -10.94
CA ILE A 46 4.07 -3.18 -10.98
C ILE A 46 4.74 -2.43 -12.13
N ASN A 47 4.22 -1.25 -12.43
CA ASN A 47 4.92 -0.14 -13.06
C ASN A 47 4.75 1.10 -12.18
N VAL A 48 5.73 2.01 -12.18
CA VAL A 48 5.70 3.22 -11.34
C VAL A 48 5.69 4.47 -12.21
N ALA A 49 4.83 5.42 -11.87
CA ALA A 49 4.94 6.80 -12.33
C ALA A 49 5.45 7.66 -11.17
N LEU A 50 6.55 8.37 -11.42
CA LEU A 50 7.12 9.31 -10.47
C LEU A 50 6.62 10.72 -10.78
N PRO A 51 6.29 11.53 -9.77
CA PRO A 51 5.94 12.92 -9.98
C PRO A 51 7.19 13.76 -10.31
N GLU A 52 6.99 14.83 -11.06
CA GLU A 52 8.07 15.79 -11.37
C GLU A 52 8.55 16.59 -10.16
N LYS A 53 7.71 16.67 -9.12
CA LYS A 53 7.96 17.46 -7.90
C LYS A 53 7.98 16.57 -6.67
N ARG A 54 8.67 17.05 -5.64
CA ARG A 54 8.71 16.39 -4.34
C ARG A 54 7.32 16.36 -3.71
N ILE A 55 6.95 15.17 -3.23
CA ILE A 55 5.68 14.90 -2.56
C ILE A 55 5.70 15.50 -1.14
N ASN A 56 4.57 16.07 -0.70
CA ASN A 56 4.41 16.69 0.62
C ASN A 56 3.35 15.97 1.47
N ILE A 57 3.70 14.76 1.89
CA ILE A 57 2.89 13.94 2.82
C ILE A 57 3.34 14.15 4.26
N GLN A 58 2.39 14.14 5.19
CA GLN A 58 2.63 13.97 6.62
C GLN A 58 2.56 12.47 6.92
N LYS A 59 3.67 11.88 7.35
CA LYS A 59 3.78 10.42 7.47
C LYS A 59 2.99 9.89 8.65
N GLU A 60 2.90 10.68 9.71
CA GLU A 60 2.24 10.36 10.98
C GLU A 60 0.72 10.33 10.85
N ASP A 61 0.19 11.08 9.88
CA ASP A 61 -1.24 11.22 9.59
C ASP A 61 -1.66 10.45 8.32
N LEU A 62 -0.78 9.59 7.80
CA LEU A 62 -1.02 8.87 6.56
C LEU A 62 -2.05 7.75 6.79
N SER A 63 -3.13 7.79 6.03
CA SER A 63 -4.19 6.78 6.03
C SER A 63 -4.17 5.93 4.77
N PHE A 64 -4.83 4.77 4.84
CA PHE A 64 -4.89 3.79 3.76
C PHE A 64 -6.33 3.36 3.48
N LYS A 65 -6.71 3.43 2.20
CA LYS A 65 -8.01 2.96 1.70
C LYS A 65 -7.77 1.97 0.55
N CYS A 66 -8.45 0.84 0.56
CA CYS A 66 -8.27 -0.20 -0.44
C CYS A 66 -9.61 -0.76 -0.88
N ASP A 67 -9.86 -0.75 -2.19
CA ASP A 67 -11.09 -1.31 -2.79
C ASP A 67 -11.00 -2.84 -2.96
N PHE A 68 -9.83 -3.44 -2.74
CA PHE A 68 -9.58 -4.88 -2.88
C PHE A 68 -9.35 -5.53 -1.51
N GLU A 69 -10.22 -6.45 -1.10
CA GLU A 69 -10.14 -7.15 0.18
C GLU A 69 -8.79 -7.89 0.32
N GLU A 70 -8.32 -8.55 -0.73
CA GLU A 70 -7.07 -9.33 -0.70
C GLU A 70 -5.82 -8.45 -0.56
N MET A 71 -5.93 -7.16 -0.87
CA MET A 71 -4.83 -6.19 -0.74
C MET A 71 -4.95 -5.31 0.49
N ALA A 72 -6.04 -5.45 1.28
CA ALA A 72 -6.23 -4.70 2.52
C ALA A 72 -5.09 -4.93 3.54
N ILE A 73 -4.44 -6.10 3.48
CA ILE A 73 -3.24 -6.45 4.28
C ILE A 73 -2.10 -5.42 4.14
N LEU A 74 -2.06 -4.62 3.06
CA LEU A 74 -1.07 -3.55 2.93
C LEU A 74 -1.22 -2.48 4.02
N GLY A 75 -2.42 -2.24 4.55
CA GLY A 75 -2.62 -1.36 5.70
C GLY A 75 -1.81 -1.82 6.90
N ASP A 76 -1.92 -3.11 7.24
CA ASP A 76 -1.18 -3.74 8.34
C ASP A 76 0.34 -3.75 8.09
N ILE A 77 0.75 -4.14 6.88
CA ILE A 77 2.18 -4.21 6.49
C ILE A 77 2.85 -2.84 6.61
N LEU A 78 2.16 -1.80 6.16
CA LEU A 78 2.65 -0.43 6.18
C LEU A 78 2.39 0.30 7.51
N GLN A 79 1.65 -0.34 8.44
CA GLN A 79 1.27 0.21 9.73
C GLN A 79 0.51 1.54 9.59
N LEU A 80 -0.44 1.59 8.66
CA LEU A 80 -1.24 2.77 8.35
C LEU A 80 -2.64 2.64 8.94
N LYS A 81 -3.24 3.78 9.30
CA LYS A 81 -4.65 3.84 9.71
C LYS A 81 -5.55 3.49 8.53
N THR A 82 -6.46 2.54 8.71
CA THR A 82 -7.43 2.11 7.71
C THR A 82 -8.83 2.59 8.07
N ALA A 83 -9.78 2.55 7.12
CA ALA A 83 -11.16 2.96 7.38
C ALA A 83 -11.82 2.19 8.53
N ASN A 84 -11.46 0.91 8.69
CA ASN A 84 -11.98 0.04 9.74
C ASN A 84 -11.50 0.47 11.15
N ASP A 85 -10.39 1.20 11.26
CA ASP A 85 -9.88 1.68 12.55
C ASP A 85 -10.71 2.86 13.11
N PHE A 86 -11.52 3.52 12.27
CA PHE A 86 -12.41 4.61 12.67
C PHE A 86 -13.80 4.12 13.10
N GLU A 87 -14.16 2.87 12.80
CA GLU A 87 -15.46 2.29 13.17
C GLU A 87 -15.54 1.82 14.64
N SER A 88 -14.42 1.79 15.36
CA SER A 88 -14.33 1.25 16.73
C SER A 88 -14.42 2.29 17.87
N ASP A 89 -14.44 3.59 17.56
CA ASP A 89 -14.67 4.61 18.59
C ASP A 89 -16.18 4.76 18.84
N GLU A 90 -16.67 4.06 19.86
CA GLU A 90 -18.07 4.07 20.32
C GLU A 90 -18.50 5.42 20.92
N ALA A 91 -18.69 6.43 20.07
CA ALA A 91 -19.57 7.56 20.34
C ALA A 91 -20.00 8.17 18.99
N ASP A 92 -21.31 8.26 18.77
CA ASP A 92 -21.95 8.93 17.63
C ASP A 92 -22.06 8.12 16.32
N LYS A 93 -22.83 7.02 16.41
CA LYS A 93 -23.22 6.15 15.27
C LYS A 93 -24.23 6.74 14.28
N ASP A 94 -24.59 8.01 14.39
CA ASP A 94 -25.71 8.57 13.59
C ASP A 94 -25.30 9.58 12.50
N ASP A 95 -24.04 10.04 12.43
CA ASP A 95 -23.62 11.05 11.43
C ASP A 95 -22.21 10.85 10.85
N PHE A 96 -21.57 9.67 11.00
CA PHE A 96 -20.27 9.43 10.35
C PHE A 96 -20.47 9.05 8.89
N ASP A 97 -20.74 10.06 8.06
CA ASP A 97 -20.81 9.91 6.62
C ASP A 97 -19.46 9.43 6.08
N PHE A 98 -19.50 8.47 5.15
CA PHE A 98 -18.35 7.98 4.38
C PHE A 98 -17.62 9.10 3.59
N GLU A 99 -18.16 10.32 3.61
CA GLU A 99 -17.61 11.57 3.07
C GLU A 99 -16.51 12.19 3.95
N ASP A 100 -16.36 11.78 5.21
CA ASP A 100 -15.37 12.37 6.15
C ASP A 100 -13.99 11.69 6.12
N PHE A 101 -13.75 10.78 5.18
CA PHE A 101 -12.38 10.39 4.89
C PHE A 101 -11.63 11.62 4.39
N GLN A 102 -10.73 12.15 5.21
CA GLN A 102 -9.82 13.19 4.77
C GLN A 102 -9.16 12.72 3.47
N GLU A 103 -9.51 13.36 2.36
CA GLU A 103 -8.86 13.09 1.07
C GLU A 103 -7.37 13.45 1.12
N SER A 104 -6.92 14.11 2.19
CA SER A 104 -5.54 14.47 2.49
C SER A 104 -4.74 13.38 3.21
N ASN A 105 -3.44 13.30 2.91
CA ASN A 105 -2.52 12.30 3.48
C ASN A 105 -3.10 10.89 3.37
N LEU A 106 -3.50 10.52 2.15
CA LEU A 106 -4.19 9.27 1.89
C LEU A 106 -3.44 8.47 0.83
N ILE A 107 -3.28 7.17 1.08
CA ILE A 107 -2.93 6.18 0.06
C ILE A 107 -4.20 5.43 -0.31
N THR A 108 -4.52 5.38 -1.60
CA THR A 108 -5.67 4.60 -2.09
C THR A 108 -5.24 3.52 -3.05
N ILE A 109 -5.86 2.35 -3.00
CA ILE A 109 -5.79 1.33 -4.06
C ILE A 109 -7.17 1.14 -4.66
N LYS A 110 -7.32 1.45 -5.95
CA LYS A 110 -8.59 1.44 -6.68
C LYS A 110 -8.52 0.57 -7.93
N ASP A 111 -9.66 0.06 -8.39
CA ASP A 111 -9.75 -0.68 -9.65
C ASP A 111 -9.30 0.22 -10.83
N SER A 112 -8.46 -0.32 -11.70
CA SER A 112 -7.96 0.38 -12.89
C SER A 112 -9.03 0.62 -13.95
N LYS A 113 -10.15 -0.10 -13.93
CA LYS A 113 -11.25 0.01 -14.90
C LYS A 113 -11.91 1.39 -14.91
N PHE A 114 -11.64 2.22 -13.91
CA PHE A 114 -12.07 3.63 -13.89
C PHE A 114 -11.18 4.54 -14.75
N ASP A 115 -10.10 4.02 -15.35
CA ASP A 115 -9.20 4.73 -16.26
C ASP A 115 -9.08 3.95 -17.58
N ASP A 116 -9.86 4.35 -18.59
CA ASP A 116 -9.95 3.72 -19.92
C ASP A 116 -8.59 3.56 -20.62
N SER A 117 -7.57 4.33 -20.22
CA SER A 117 -6.21 4.27 -20.79
C SER A 117 -5.34 3.16 -20.19
N LYS A 118 -5.83 2.40 -19.20
CA LYS A 118 -5.05 1.48 -18.36
C LYS A 118 -5.63 0.08 -18.21
N GLN A 119 -6.30 -0.41 -19.25
CA GLN A 119 -6.95 -1.74 -19.27
C GLN A 119 -6.03 -2.93 -18.93
N ASP A 120 -4.70 -2.78 -19.03
CA ASP A 120 -3.72 -3.83 -18.73
C ASP A 120 -3.38 -3.97 -17.23
N TYR A 121 -3.84 -3.05 -16.39
CA TYR A 121 -3.61 -3.10 -14.94
C TYR A 121 -4.86 -3.62 -14.23
N LYS A 122 -4.70 -4.20 -13.04
CA LYS A 122 -5.83 -4.60 -12.17
C LYS A 122 -6.18 -3.51 -11.17
N ALA A 123 -5.18 -2.79 -10.69
CA ALA A 123 -5.36 -1.77 -9.68
C ALA A 123 -4.35 -0.64 -9.83
N ILE A 124 -4.67 0.51 -9.26
CA ILE A 124 -3.81 1.68 -9.20
C ILE A 124 -3.70 2.11 -7.75
N LEU A 125 -2.47 2.23 -7.26
CA LEU A 125 -2.17 2.89 -6.00
C LEU A 125 -1.87 4.36 -6.29
N ASP A 126 -2.63 5.24 -5.65
CA ASP A 126 -2.47 6.69 -5.68
C ASP A 126 -2.10 7.23 -4.29
N VAL A 127 -1.35 8.33 -4.27
CA VAL A 127 -0.96 9.03 -3.04
C VAL A 127 -1.45 10.47 -3.12
N PHE A 128 -2.15 10.91 -2.08
CA PHE A 128 -2.68 12.26 -1.90
C PHE A 128 -1.91 12.98 -0.80
N ASP A 129 -1.57 14.24 -1.05
CA ASP A 129 -0.78 15.07 -0.13
C ASP A 129 -1.62 15.60 1.03
N LYS A 130 -1.01 16.35 1.94
CA LYS A 130 -1.70 16.96 3.09
C LYS A 130 -2.84 17.94 2.77
N LYS A 131 -3.05 18.28 1.49
CA LYS A 131 -4.14 19.14 1.02
C LYS A 131 -5.20 18.36 0.24
N GLY A 132 -5.06 17.04 0.15
CA GLY A 132 -5.93 16.19 -0.67
C GLY A 132 -5.61 16.22 -2.16
N ILE A 133 -4.46 16.75 -2.56
CA ILE A 133 -4.09 16.83 -3.97
C ILE A 133 -3.35 15.54 -4.34
N CYS A 134 -3.79 14.89 -5.42
CA CYS A 134 -3.08 13.74 -5.99
C CYS A 134 -1.65 14.16 -6.35
N THR A 135 -0.68 13.44 -5.78
CA THR A 135 0.74 13.81 -5.86
C THR A 135 1.37 13.54 -7.21
N GLY A 136 0.69 12.75 -8.06
CA GLY A 136 1.22 12.23 -9.31
C GLY A 136 2.11 11.00 -9.14
N PHE A 137 2.44 10.59 -7.91
CA PHE A 137 3.04 9.28 -7.66
C PHE A 137 1.98 8.20 -7.79
N LYS A 138 2.22 7.25 -8.71
CA LYS A 138 1.31 6.13 -8.95
C LYS A 138 2.07 4.82 -9.02
N ILE A 139 1.50 3.78 -8.45
CA ILE A 139 1.93 2.39 -8.69
C ILE A 139 0.81 1.69 -9.43
N PHE A 140 1.06 1.33 -10.69
CA PHE A 140 0.15 0.56 -11.51
C PHE A 140 0.39 -0.92 -11.27
N ILE A 141 -0.59 -1.61 -10.70
CA ILE A 141 -0.48 -3.01 -10.29
C ILE A 141 -1.07 -3.87 -11.41
N LYS A 142 -0.21 -4.59 -12.12
CA LYS A 142 -0.62 -5.53 -13.18
C LYS A 142 -1.19 -6.81 -12.61
N ASN A 143 -0.54 -7.31 -11.57
CA ASN A 143 -0.97 -8.53 -10.89
C ASN A 143 -0.48 -8.52 -9.44
N PHE A 144 -1.18 -9.23 -8.57
CA PHE A 144 -0.77 -9.46 -7.21
C PHE A 144 -1.03 -10.92 -6.81
N LYS A 145 -0.26 -11.41 -5.84
CA LYS A 145 -0.40 -12.73 -5.24
C LYS A 145 -0.28 -12.58 -3.73
N LEU A 146 -1.33 -12.96 -3.03
CA LEU A 146 -1.32 -13.18 -1.59
C LEU A 146 -0.85 -14.61 -1.35
N GLU A 147 0.07 -14.83 -0.42
CA GLU A 147 0.32 -16.20 0.04
C GLU A 147 -0.77 -16.56 1.05
N ASN A 148 -1.57 -17.58 0.70
CA ASN A 148 -2.51 -18.14 1.66
C ASN A 148 -1.69 -18.79 2.76
N SER A 149 -1.70 -18.19 3.95
CA SER A 149 -1.44 -18.94 5.18
C SER A 149 -2.40 -20.12 5.15
N SER A 150 -1.88 -21.33 4.95
CA SER A 150 -2.66 -22.54 5.17
C SER A 150 -3.33 -22.39 6.53
N LYS A 151 -4.67 -22.37 6.54
CA LYS A 151 -5.45 -22.55 7.75
C LYS A 151 -5.18 -23.97 8.22
N ASP A 152 -4.25 -24.12 9.16
CA ASP A 152 -4.14 -25.30 10.02
C ASP A 152 -5.04 -25.12 11.25
#